data_AF-A0A1V4T0B6-F1
#
_entry.id   AF-A0A1V4T0B6-F1
#
_cell.length_a   1.000
_cell.length_b   1.000
_cell.length_c   1.000
_cell.angle_alpha   90.00
_cell.angle_beta   90.00
_cell.angle_gamma   90.00
#
_symmetry.space_group_name_H-M   'P 1'
#
loop_
_entity.id
_entity.type
_entity.pdbx_description
1 polymer ?
#
loop_
_entity_poly.entity_id
_entity_poly.type
_entity_poly.pdbx_seq_one_letter_code
_entity_poly.pdbx_strand_id
1 'polypeptide(L)'
;SGAIKSSIYGKVLTPYDNGKGVAQVNYQIISSRGDWKRKAYSVKKIIMQTFRPNEPVGNSIINKDGNPFNNAVENLEWVYGGRPRVNGRWTKVGRG
;
A
#
# COMPACT_ATOMS: atom_id res chain seq x y z
N SER A 1 -7.63 9.29 -7.51
CA SER A 1 -7.86 9.12 -6.06
C SER A 1 -7.60 7.66 -5.68
N GLY A 2 -6.89 7.40 -4.57
CA GLY A 2 -6.54 6.04 -4.10
C GLY A 2 -7.59 5.38 -3.20
N ALA A 3 -8.87 5.62 -3.46
CA ALA A 3 -9.96 5.13 -2.61
C ALA A 3 -10.26 3.64 -2.86
N ILE A 4 -10.53 2.88 -1.80
CA ILE A 4 -10.95 1.47 -1.89
C ILE A 4 -12.45 1.38 -1.61
N LYS A 5 -13.21 0.80 -2.55
CA LYS A 5 -14.66 0.60 -2.43
C LYS A 5 -14.98 -0.88 -2.34
N SER A 6 -15.82 -1.26 -1.39
CA SER A 6 -16.46 -2.58 -1.37
C SER A 6 -17.52 -2.64 -2.47
N SER A 7 -17.40 -3.58 -3.41
CA SER A 7 -18.39 -3.81 -4.46
C SER A 7 -19.70 -4.39 -3.92
N ILE A 8 -19.64 -5.20 -2.85
CA ILE A 8 -20.79 -5.88 -2.24
C ILE A 8 -21.65 -4.89 -1.45
N TYR A 9 -21.04 -4.01 -0.66
CA TYR A 9 -21.76 -3.10 0.23
C TYR A 9 -21.82 -1.66 -0.27
N GLY A 10 -21.17 -1.35 -1.40
CA GLY A 10 -21.04 0.01 -1.93
C GLY A 10 -20.25 0.98 -1.04
N LYS A 11 -19.71 0.53 0.10
CA LYS A 11 -19.00 1.37 1.09
C LYS A 11 -17.58 1.69 0.63
N VAL A 12 -17.21 2.96 0.70
CA VAL A 12 -15.81 3.38 0.62
C VAL A 12 -15.15 3.10 1.96
N LEU A 13 -14.05 2.35 1.97
CA LEU A 13 -13.30 2.06 3.17
C LEU A 13 -12.44 3.27 3.51
N THR A 14 -12.65 3.84 4.70
CA THR A 14 -11.87 4.97 5.20
C THR A 14 -10.49 4.49 5.67
N PRO A 15 -9.39 4.96 5.05
CA PRO A 15 -8.06 4.62 5.50
C PRO A 15 -7.72 5.31 6.83
N TYR A 16 -6.89 4.67 7.63
CA TYR A 16 -6.29 5.23 8.85
C TYR A 16 -4.77 4.98 8.84
N ASP A 17 -3.99 5.87 9.46
CA ASP A 17 -2.56 5.63 9.67
C ASP A 17 -2.39 4.62 10.82
N ASN A 18 -1.56 3.61 10.59
CA ASN A 18 -1.24 2.59 11.59
C ASN A 18 -0.12 2.99 12.57
N GLY A 19 0.32 4.26 12.55
CA GLY A 19 1.41 4.77 13.38
C GLY A 19 2.81 4.44 12.86
N LYS A 20 2.91 3.84 11.66
CA LYS A 20 4.16 3.55 10.95
C LYS A 20 4.22 4.26 9.59
N GLY A 21 3.41 5.30 9.38
CA GLY A 21 3.34 6.03 8.11
C GLY A 21 2.71 5.22 6.98
N VAL A 22 1.81 4.29 7.31
CA VAL A 22 1.12 3.43 6.33
C VAL A 22 -0.38 3.52 6.53
N ALA A 23 -1.06 4.09 5.53
CA ALA A 23 -2.51 4.02 5.44
C ALA A 23 -2.97 2.57 5.26
N GLN A 24 -3.87 2.15 6.15
CA GLN A 24 -4.53 0.85 6.13
C GLN A 24 -6.04 1.00 6.07
N VAL A 25 -6.71 0.02 5.49
CA VAL A 25 -8.17 -0.13 5.61
C VAL A 25 -8.48 -1.41 6.38
N ASN A 26 -9.52 -1.35 7.21
CA ASN A 26 -10.06 -2.52 7.90
C ASN A 26 -11.22 -3.10 7.12
N TYR A 27 -11.28 -4.42 7.05
CA TYR A 27 -12.45 -5.14 6.60
C TYR A 27 -12.65 -6.40 7.45
N GLN A 28 -13.90 -6.86 7.51
CA GLN A 28 -14.27 -8.06 8.24
C GLN A 28 -14.38 -9.22 7.26
N ILE A 29 -13.81 -10.36 7.63
CA ILE A 29 -14.01 -11.62 6.92
C ILE A 29 -14.56 -12.65 7.88
N ILE A 30 -15.39 -13.56 7.35
CA ILE A 30 -15.80 -14.76 8.07
C ILE A 30 -14.72 -15.81 7.86
N SER A 31 -14.20 -16.36 8.95
CA SER A 31 -13.24 -17.47 8.87
C SER A 31 -13.93 -18.76 8.44
N SER A 32 -13.17 -19.80 8.08
CA SER A 32 -13.73 -21.12 7.78
C SER A 32 -14.50 -21.75 8.94
N ARG A 33 -14.33 -21.24 10.17
CA ARG A 33 -15.04 -21.68 11.37
C ARG A 33 -16.27 -20.81 11.71
N GLY A 34 -16.62 -19.84 10.87
CA GLY A 34 -17.73 -18.93 11.12
C GLY A 34 -17.37 -17.69 11.96
N ASP A 35 -16.17 -17.64 12.56
CA ASP A 35 -15.78 -16.49 13.37
C ASP A 35 -15.51 -15.24 12.53
N TRP A 36 -16.00 -14.10 12.99
CA TRP A 36 -15.66 -12.79 12.45
C TRP A 36 -14.21 -12.43 12.78
N LYS A 37 -13.42 -12.14 11.75
CA LYS A 37 -12.04 -11.68 11.88
C LYS A 37 -11.86 -10.33 11.23
N ARG A 38 -11.33 -9.37 11.98
CA ARG A 38 -10.87 -8.09 11.45
C ARG A 38 -9.50 -8.29 10.80
N LYS A 39 -9.37 -7.87 9.55
CA LYS A 39 -8.08 -7.77 8.86
C LYS A 39 -7.82 -6.33 8.46
N ALA A 40 -6.55 -5.94 8.57
CA ALA A 40 -6.05 -4.69 8.05
C ALA A 40 -5.23 -4.97 6.78
N TYR A 41 -5.48 -4.21 5.72
CA TYR A 41 -4.70 -4.27 4.48
C TYR A 41 -4.11 -2.90 4.16
N SER A 42 -2.90 -2.90 3.60
CA SER A 42 -2.24 -1.68 3.11
C SER A 42 -2.92 -1.19 1.84
N VAL A 43 -3.33 0.08 1.83
CA VAL A 43 -3.93 0.72 0.66
C VAL A 43 -2.93 0.78 -0.49
N LYS A 44 -1.69 1.18 -0.18
CA LYS A 44 -0.58 1.27 -1.15
C LYS A 44 -0.38 -0.06 -1.88
N LYS A 45 -0.42 -1.17 -1.14
CA LYS A 45 -0.21 -2.52 -1.71
C LYS A 45 -1.31 -2.89 -2.68
N ILE A 46 -2.57 -2.63 -2.33
CA ILE A 46 -3.72 -2.90 -3.21
C ILE A 46 -3.60 -2.11 -4.52
N ILE A 47 -3.29 -0.81 -4.42
CA ILE A 47 -3.15 0.07 -5.59
C ILE A 47 -1.98 -0.37 -6.47
N MET A 48 -0.79 -0.61 -5.90
CA MET A 48 0.38 -1.02 -6.69
C MET A 48 0.17 -2.37 -7.38
N GLN A 49 -0.43 -3.35 -6.71
CA GLN A 49 -0.72 -4.66 -7.31
C GLN A 49 -1.77 -4.59 -8.41
N THR A 50 -2.70 -3.63 -8.33
CA THR A 50 -3.78 -3.47 -9.32
C THR A 50 -3.31 -2.70 -10.56
N PHE A 51 -2.63 -1.57 -10.37
CA PHE A 51 -2.29 -0.65 -11.46
C PHE A 51 -0.87 -0.82 -12.00
N ARG A 52 0.03 -1.46 -11.25
CA ARG A 52 1.42 -1.72 -11.66
C ARG A 52 1.84 -3.19 -11.44
N PRO A 53 1.07 -4.16 -11.97
CA PRO A 53 1.32 -5.59 -11.70
C PRO A 53 2.67 -6.09 -12.24
N ASN A 54 3.21 -5.44 -13.27
CA ASN A 54 4.47 -5.82 -13.92
C ASN A 54 5.70 -5.11 -13.33
N GLU A 55 5.55 -4.21 -12.35
CA GLU A 55 6.71 -3.60 -11.71
C GLU A 55 7.41 -4.61 -10.80
N PRO A 56 8.76 -4.72 -10.86
CA PRO A 56 9.45 -5.64 -9.99
C PRO A 56 9.25 -5.23 -8.52
N VAL A 57 8.77 -6.18 -7.73
CA VAL A 57 8.29 -5.96 -6.36
C VAL A 57 9.47 -5.65 -5.43
N GLY A 58 9.40 -4.52 -4.72
CA GLY A 58 10.32 -4.18 -3.62
C GLY A 58 9.92 -4.85 -2.31
N ASN A 59 10.65 -4.61 -1.21
CA ASN A 59 10.24 -5.11 0.11
C ASN A 59 9.23 -4.19 0.82
N SER A 60 9.14 -2.92 0.42
CA SER A 60 8.18 -1.94 0.95
C SER A 60 7.67 -0.99 -0.13
N ILE A 61 6.60 -0.23 0.16
CA ILE A 61 6.05 0.82 -0.70
C ILE A 61 6.02 2.13 0.10
N ILE A 62 6.51 3.22 -0.47
CA ILE A 62 6.49 4.55 0.15
C ILE A 62 5.67 5.54 -0.67
N ASN A 63 5.27 6.63 -0.02
CA ASN A 63 4.72 7.82 -0.67
C ASN A 63 5.88 8.78 -0.91
N LYS A 64 6.04 9.27 -2.14
CA LYS A 64 7.15 10.17 -2.51
C LYS A 64 7.09 11.50 -1.75
N ASP A 65 5.88 11.97 -1.45
CA ASP A 65 5.62 13.18 -0.68
C ASP A 65 5.65 12.98 0.85
N GLY A 66 5.88 11.75 1.33
CA GLY A 66 5.84 11.42 2.75
C GLY A 66 4.44 11.42 3.39
N ASN A 67 3.38 11.78 2.66
CA ASN A 67 2.02 11.80 3.19
C ASN A 67 1.38 10.40 3.10
N PRO A 68 1.07 9.75 4.22
CA PRO A 68 0.52 8.38 4.21
C PRO A 68 -0.87 8.29 3.57
N PHE A 69 -1.61 9.40 3.48
CA PHE A 69 -2.96 9.44 2.90
C PHE A 69 -2.98 9.72 1.39
N ASN A 70 -1.90 10.28 0.82
CA ASN A 70 -1.81 10.52 -0.61
C ASN A 70 -1.44 9.24 -1.37
N ASN A 71 -2.41 8.35 -1.52
CA ASN A 71 -2.22 7.03 -2.14
C ASN A 71 -2.42 7.03 -3.65
N ALA A 72 -2.25 8.16 -4.34
CA ALA A 72 -2.29 8.21 -5.79
C ALA A 72 -1.18 7.32 -6.38
N VAL A 73 -1.45 6.54 -7.44
CA VAL A 73 -0.50 5.53 -7.95
C VAL A 73 0.82 6.15 -8.38
N GLU A 74 0.77 7.35 -8.95
CA GLU A 74 1.90 8.20 -9.33
C GLU A 74 2.75 8.66 -8.14
N ASN A 75 2.15 8.81 -6.95
CA ASN A 75 2.82 9.18 -5.71
C ASN A 75 3.40 7.97 -4.95
N LEU A 76 3.13 6.75 -5.41
CA LEU A 76 3.65 5.53 -4.82
C LEU A 76 4.88 5.02 -5.57
N GLU A 77 5.80 4.42 -4.81
CA GLU A 77 6.93 3.69 -5.36
C GLU A 77 7.33 2.49 -4.50
N TRP A 78 7.73 1.41 -5.16
CA TRP A 78 8.41 0.31 -4.49
C TRP A 78 9.79 0.79 -4.01
N VAL A 79 10.22 0.27 -2.86
CA VAL A 79 11.59 0.41 -2.34
C VAL A 79 12.15 -0.96 -2.00
N TYR A 80 13.46 -1.14 -2.14
CA TYR A 80 14.17 -2.34 -1.70
C TYR A 80 15.23 -1.97 -0.66
N GLY A 81 15.11 -2.50 0.55
CA GLY A 81 16.04 -2.19 1.64
C GLY A 81 16.07 -0.70 2.00
N GLY A 82 14.93 -0.01 1.88
CA GLY A 82 14.79 1.43 2.13
C GLY A 82 15.32 2.31 0.99
N ARG A 83 15.65 1.75 -0.18
CA ARG A 83 16.21 2.48 -1.31
C ARG A 83 15.20 2.58 -2.46
N PRO A 84 14.94 3.76 -3.01
CA PRO A 84 14.06 3.94 -4.16
C PRO A 84 14.74 3.45 -5.44
N ARG A 85 13.94 3.35 -6.52
CA ARG A 85 14.48 3.12 -7.86
C ARG A 85 14.96 4.42 -8.46
N VAL A 86 16.17 4.40 -9.01
CA VAL A 86 16.68 5.46 -9.89
C VAL A 86 17.07 4.80 -11.21
N ASN A 87 16.54 5.29 -12.33
CA ASN A 87 16.79 4.77 -13.68
C ASN A 87 16.62 3.23 -13.80
N GLY A 88 15.58 2.68 -13.17
CA GLY A 88 15.27 1.24 -13.22
C GLY A 88 16.14 0.34 -12.35
N ARG A 89 17.09 0.89 -11.57
CA ARG A 89 17.94 0.11 -10.64
C ARG A 89 17.71 0.53 -9.19
N TRP A 90 17.79 -0.43 -8.28
CA TRP A 90 17.86 -0.17 -6.84
C TRP A 90 19.26 0.34 -6.51
N THR A 91 19.41 1.62 -6.15
CA THR A 91 20.74 2.21 -5.95
C THR A 91 21.20 2.02 -4.51
N LYS A 92 22.43 1.52 -4.34
CA LYS A 92 23.13 1.65 -3.05
C LYS A 92 23.55 3.12 -2.91
N VAL A 93 22.84 3.95 -2.11
CA VAL A 93 23.48 5.14 -1.50
C VAL A 93 24.83 4.70 -0.93
N GLY A 94 25.92 5.22 -1.51
CA GLY A 94 27.27 5.04 -0.97
C GLY A 94 27.26 5.54 0.46
N ARG A 95 27.84 4.77 1.38
CA ARG A 95 28.22 5.34 2.67
C ARG A 95 29.35 6.30 2.37
N GLY A 96 29.04 7.60 2.32
CA GLY A 96 30.02 8.65 2.59
C GLY A 96 30.29 8.71 4.07
#